data_AF-A0A1M7MKJ2-F1
#
_entry.id   AF-A0A1M7MKJ2-F1
#
_cell.length_a   1.000
_cell.length_b   1.000
_cell.length_c   1.000
_cell.angle_alpha   90.00
_cell.angle_beta   90.00
_cell.angle_gamma   90.00
#
_symmetry.space_group_name_H-M   'P 1'
#
loop_
_entity.id
_entity.type
_entity.pdbx_description
1 polymer ?
#
loop_
_entity_poly.entity_id
_entity_poly.type
_entity_poly.pdbx_seq_one_letter_code
_entity_poly.pdbx_strand_id
1 'polypeptide(L)'
;ASPIKETVPRELYGFLMKLDSPKEIVKVLRLYIDTGDELLKHLSYADSYDTLYACVIGKTVNNAPIETSVKIILPDLKRYDSLLKGGDAV
;
A
#
# COMPACT_ATOMS: atom_id res chain seq x y z
N ALA A 1 34.69 -0.12 5.60
CA ALA A 1 33.36 -0.58 5.19
C ALA A 1 33.36 -2.10 5.22
N SER A 2 32.48 -2.72 5.99
CA SER A 2 32.38 -4.19 6.06
C SER A 2 31.71 -4.75 4.80
N PRO A 3 32.02 -5.99 4.38
CA PRO A 3 31.40 -6.60 3.22
C PRO A 3 29.87 -6.68 3.40
N ILE A 4 29.11 -6.41 2.32
CA ILE A 4 27.63 -6.54 2.30
C ILE A 4 27.16 -7.92 2.80
N LYS A 5 28.00 -8.95 2.60
CA LYS A 5 27.77 -10.32 3.05
C LYS A 5 27.62 -10.47 4.58
N GLU A 6 28.11 -9.52 5.36
CA GLU A 6 28.04 -9.55 6.83
C GLU A 6 27.00 -8.59 7.41
N THR A 7 26.50 -7.63 6.64
CA THR A 7 25.54 -6.62 7.09
C THR A 7 24.12 -6.88 6.63
N VAL A 8 23.95 -7.69 5.58
CA VAL A 8 22.64 -8.02 5.01
C VAL A 8 22.20 -9.42 5.45
N PRO A 9 20.95 -9.59 5.91
CA PRO A 9 20.40 -10.90 6.24
C PRO A 9 20.56 -11.90 5.08
N ARG A 10 20.91 -13.16 5.38
CA ARG A 10 21.12 -14.20 4.35
C ARG A 10 19.91 -14.38 3.43
N GLU A 11 18.72 -14.23 3.98
CA GLU A 11 17.45 -14.30 3.25
C GLU A 11 17.39 -13.22 2.18
N LEU A 12 17.66 -11.97 2.55
CA LEU A 12 17.68 -10.83 1.64
C LEU A 12 18.76 -11.00 0.57
N TYR A 13 19.95 -11.45 0.95
CA TYR A 13 21.01 -11.74 -0.02
C TYR A 13 20.58 -12.82 -1.03
N GLY A 14 19.91 -13.88 -0.57
CA GLY A 14 19.37 -14.93 -1.44
C GLY A 14 18.34 -14.40 -2.44
N PHE A 15 17.52 -13.44 -2.04
CA PHE A 15 16.57 -12.78 -2.93
C PHE A 15 17.25 -11.83 -3.91
N LEU A 16 18.25 -11.05 -3.48
CA LEU A 16 19.01 -10.17 -4.37
C LEU A 16 19.73 -10.93 -5.50
N MET A 17 20.19 -12.15 -5.22
CA MET A 17 20.84 -13.02 -6.21
C MET A 17 19.86 -13.56 -7.27
N LYS A 18 18.54 -13.51 -7.02
CA LYS A 18 17.51 -13.88 -8.00
C LYS A 18 17.12 -12.73 -8.92
N LEU A 19 17.53 -11.49 -8.62
CA LEU A 19 17.16 -10.32 -9.41
C LEU A 19 18.11 -10.17 -10.60
N ASP A 20 17.54 -10.02 -11.79
CA ASP A 20 18.30 -9.94 -13.03
C ASP A 20 18.93 -8.56 -13.26
N SER A 21 18.38 -7.50 -12.65
CA SER A 21 18.84 -6.14 -12.89
C SER A 21 19.52 -5.49 -11.67
N PRO A 22 20.66 -4.79 -11.86
CA PRO A 22 21.31 -4.05 -10.79
C PRO A 22 20.44 -2.90 -10.26
N LYS A 23 19.49 -2.40 -11.08
CA LYS A 23 18.53 -1.37 -10.65
C LYS A 23 17.55 -1.93 -9.62
N GLU A 24 17.03 -3.13 -9.80
CA GLU A 24 16.13 -3.78 -8.84
C GLU A 24 16.84 -4.08 -7.53
N ILE A 25 18.09 -4.53 -7.58
CA ILE A 25 18.91 -4.77 -6.39
C ILE A 25 19.00 -3.49 -5.52
N VAL A 26 19.29 -2.35 -6.14
CA VAL A 26 19.36 -1.06 -5.42
C VAL A 26 18.00 -0.65 -4.86
N LYS A 27 16.91 -0.90 -5.60
CA LYS A 27 15.55 -0.59 -5.12
C LYS A 27 15.15 -1.44 -3.91
N VAL A 28 15.48 -2.73 -3.90
CA VAL A 28 15.23 -3.62 -2.75
C VAL A 28 16.04 -3.20 -1.53
N LEU A 29 17.32 -2.88 -1.72
CA LEU A 29 18.18 -2.38 -0.64
C LEU A 29 17.65 -1.07 -0.06
N ARG A 30 17.17 -0.14 -0.90
CA ARG A 30 16.50 1.08 -0.44
C ARG A 30 15.25 0.75 0.36
N LEU A 31 14.39 -0.14 -0.15
CA LEU A 31 13.17 -0.56 0.53
C LEU A 31 13.46 -1.20 1.90
N TYR A 32 14.56 -1.94 2.02
CA TYR A 32 15.02 -2.52 3.29
C TYR A 32 15.48 -1.46 4.28
N ILE A 33 16.14 -0.39 3.82
CA ILE A 33 16.49 0.75 4.69
C ILE A 33 15.23 1.47 5.18
N ASP A 34 14.23 1.63 4.30
CA ASP A 34 13.00 2.36 4.63
C ASP A 34 12.05 1.57 5.55
N THR A 35 11.97 0.24 5.38
CA THR A 35 10.99 -0.62 6.08
C THR A 35 11.61 -1.45 7.21
N GLY A 36 12.92 -1.70 7.16
CA GLY A 36 13.63 -2.56 8.11
C GLY A 36 13.27 -4.04 7.97
N ASP A 37 13.36 -4.77 9.09
CA ASP A 37 13.21 -6.23 9.14
C ASP A 37 11.79 -6.74 8.82
N GLU A 38 10.79 -5.86 8.75
CA GLU A 38 9.44 -6.25 8.34
C GLU A 38 9.40 -6.72 6.88
N LEU A 39 10.31 -6.21 6.04
CA LEU A 39 10.47 -6.65 4.66
C LEU A 39 10.85 -8.13 4.54
N LEU A 40 11.63 -8.65 5.50
CA LEU A 40 12.11 -10.05 5.50
C LEU A 40 10.94 -11.04 5.59
N LYS A 41 9.87 -10.68 6.31
CA LYS A 41 8.66 -11.52 6.44
C LYS A 41 7.93 -11.74 5.11
N HIS A 42 8.11 -10.84 4.15
CA HIS A 42 7.45 -10.86 2.85
C HIS A 42 8.34 -11.41 1.73
N LEU A 43 9.62 -11.61 2.02
CA LEU A 43 10.63 -12.06 1.08
C LEU A 43 10.37 -13.49 0.58
N SER A 44 9.71 -14.31 1.40
CA SER A 44 9.31 -15.68 1.04
C SER A 44 8.10 -15.76 0.11
N TYR A 45 7.29 -14.69 0.04
CA TYR A 45 6.05 -14.64 -0.73
C TYR A 45 6.19 -13.91 -2.06
N ALA A 46 7.31 -13.22 -2.28
CA ALA A 46 7.54 -12.43 -3.48
C ALA A 46 8.66 -13.06 -4.30
N ASP A 47 8.39 -13.31 -5.59
CA ASP A 47 9.39 -13.72 -6.58
C ASP A 47 9.93 -12.54 -7.40
N SER A 48 9.27 -11.38 -7.35
CA SER A 48 9.65 -10.16 -8.08
C SER A 48 9.70 -8.93 -7.17
N TYR A 49 10.44 -7.89 -7.59
CA TYR A 49 10.49 -6.62 -6.88
C TYR A 49 9.10 -5.97 -6.75
N ASP A 50 8.30 -5.98 -7.82
CA ASP A 50 7.00 -5.31 -7.84
C ASP A 50 6.02 -5.98 -6.87
N THR A 51 6.04 -7.31 -6.76
CA THR A 51 5.25 -8.06 -5.77
C THR A 51 5.66 -7.70 -4.35
N LEU A 52 6.96 -7.59 -4.09
CA LEU A 52 7.50 -7.24 -2.78
C LEU A 52 7.12 -5.79 -2.40
N TYR A 53 7.28 -4.86 -3.34
CA TYR A 53 6.91 -3.46 -3.17
C TYR A 53 5.41 -3.28 -2.91
N ALA A 54 4.55 -3.97 -3.67
CA ALA A 54 3.11 -3.95 -3.47
C ALA A 54 2.70 -4.51 -2.10
N CYS A 55 3.39 -5.54 -1.60
CA CYS A 55 3.12 -6.10 -0.27
C CYS A 55 3.45 -5.11 0.86
N VAL A 56 4.57 -4.40 0.72
CA VAL A 56 5.00 -3.38 1.69
C VAL A 56 4.07 -2.17 1.67
N ILE A 57 3.72 -1.63 0.49
CA ILE A 57 2.78 -0.50 0.37
C ILE A 57 1.35 -0.89 0.74
N GLY A 58 0.87 -2.06 0.35
CA GLY A 58 -0.46 -2.52 0.72
C GLY A 58 -0.67 -2.54 2.24
N LYS A 59 0.36 -2.90 3.00
CA LYS A 59 0.32 -2.84 4.47
C LYS A 59 0.31 -1.43 5.05
N THR A 60 1.06 -0.48 4.47
CA THR A 60 0.98 0.92 4.95
C THR A 60 -0.42 1.50 4.75
N VAL A 61 -1.10 1.11 3.67
CA VAL A 61 -2.50 1.48 3.38
C VAL A 61 -3.48 0.79 4.34
N ASN A 62 -3.28 -0.49 4.67
CA ASN A 62 -4.17 -1.23 5.58
C ASN A 62 -4.06 -0.78 7.06
N ASN A 63 -2.97 -0.10 7.43
CA ASN A 63 -2.80 0.49 8.76
C ASN A 63 -3.50 1.84 8.90
N ALA A 64 -4.01 2.43 7.82
CA ALA A 64 -4.88 3.58 7.92
C ALA A 64 -6.23 3.11 8.47
N PRO A 65 -6.70 3.63 9.62
CA PRO A 65 -8.02 3.28 10.14
C PRO A 65 -9.05 3.67 9.09
N ILE A 66 -9.74 2.67 8.53
CA ILE A 66 -10.87 2.91 7.64
C ILE A 66 -11.91 3.67 8.47
N GLU A 67 -12.18 4.93 8.12
CA GLU A 67 -13.24 5.71 8.75
C GLU A 67 -14.59 5.05 8.41
N THR A 68 -15.09 4.23 9.33
CA THR A 68 -16.37 3.52 9.20
C THR A 68 -17.58 4.45 9.37
N SER A 69 -17.36 5.72 9.64
CA SER A 69 -18.37 6.72 9.98
C SER A 69 -18.55 7.79 8.91
N VAL A 70 -18.51 7.42 7.63
CA VAL A 70 -18.98 8.32 6.56
C VAL A 70 -20.47 8.56 6.78
N LYS A 71 -20.81 9.77 7.25
CA LYS A 71 -22.19 10.19 7.47
C LYS A 71 -22.90 10.31 6.12
N ILE A 72 -23.59 9.25 5.71
CA ILE A 72 -24.47 9.28 4.55
C ILE A 72 -25.65 10.19 4.90
N ILE A 73 -25.67 11.40 4.34
CA ILE A 73 -26.80 12.31 4.47
C ILE A 73 -27.90 11.80 3.52
N LEU A 74 -28.98 11.26 4.08
CA LEU A 74 -30.15 10.90 3.30
C LEU A 74 -30.74 12.16 2.66
N PRO A 75 -31.05 12.14 1.36
CA PRO A 75 -31.70 13.27 0.71
C PRO A 75 -33.06 13.54 1.38
N ASP A 76 -33.29 14.81 1.73
CA ASP A 76 -34.56 15.23 2.32
C ASP A 76 -35.65 15.30 1.26
N LEU A 77 -36.41 14.20 1.13
CA LEU A 77 -37.50 14.06 0.17
C LEU A 77 -38.60 15.12 0.35
N LYS A 78 -38.76 15.67 1.57
CA LYS A 78 -39.77 16.71 1.84
C LYS A 78 -39.47 18.02 1.12
N ARG A 79 -38.19 18.32 0.86
CA ARG A 79 -37.80 19.47 0.03
C ARG A 79 -38.29 19.32 -1.40
N TYR A 80 -38.22 18.12 -1.97
CA TYR A 80 -38.71 17.85 -3.32
C TYR A 80 -40.24 17.94 -3.41
N ASP A 81 -40.95 17.38 -2.42
CA ASP A 81 -42.42 17.49 -2.35
C ASP A 81 -42.91 18.95 -2.25
N SER A 82 -42.13 19.81 -1.60
CA SER A 82 -42.46 21.23 -1.46
C SER A 82 -42.33 21.99 -2.78
N LEU A 83 -41.42 21.57 -3.67
CA LEU A 83 -41.27 22.15 -5.01
C LEU A 83 -42.42 21.77 -5.95
N LEU A 84 -43.03 20.59 -5.73
CA LEU A 84 -44.19 20.13 -6.51
C LEU A 84 -45.50 20.82 -6.08
N LYS A 85 -45.61 21.22 -4.81
CA LYS A 85 -46.80 21.92 -4.28
C LYS A 85 -46.86 23.40 -4.65
N GLY A 86 -45.74 23.99 -5.05
CA GLY A 86 -45.65 25.37 -5.53
C GLY A 86 -45.86 25.51 -7.04
N GLY A 87 -46.36 24.46 -7.72
CA GLY A 87 -46.69 24.51 -9.14
C GLY A 87 -47.70 25.62 -9.41
N ASP A 88 -47.17 26.75 -9.90
CA ASP A 88 -47.91 27.74 -10.67
C ASP A 88 -48.59 26.98 -11.81
N ALA A 89 -49.90 26.83 -11.69
CA ALA A 89 -50.74 26.30 -12.75
C ALA A 89 -50.71 27.32 -13.88
N VAL A 90 -49.89 27.05 -14.89
CA VAL A 90 -49.94 27.73 -16.20
C VAL A 90 -51.29 27.45 -16.86
#